data_AF-A0A973ITZ3-F1
#
_entry.id   AF-A0A973ITZ3-F1
#
_cell.length_a   1.000
_cell.length_b   1.000
_cell.length_c   1.000
_cell.angle_alpha   90.00
_cell.angle_beta   90.00
_cell.angle_gamma   90.00
#
_symmetry.space_group_name_H-M   'P 1'
#
loop_
_entity.id
_entity.type
_entity.pdbx_description
1 polymer ?
#
loop_
_entity_poly.entity_id
_entity_poly.type
_entity_poly.pdbx_seq_one_letter_code
_entity_poly.pdbx_strand_id
1 'polypeptide(L)'
;MKNRLIAGVFILFLAVIWGTAYASGPLDPCGLLSKEEVETLIGEPVKNPEPKDSSNPLGQKLCLYSAVSSSRLVQISIIRTADMAPGVRGHGQSAPKVYNTTKEMLDPVEHVPGIGDDACWGTLGLHILKGDMYILISVGNTSKRENLELARRIAGLVLPRL
;
A
#
# COMPACT_ATOMS: atom_id res chain seq x y z
N MET A 1 69.49 12.57 -17.32
CA MET A 1 68.60 12.32 -18.47
C MET A 1 67.78 11.07 -18.18
N LYS A 2 66.43 11.17 -18.22
CA LYS A 2 65.43 10.15 -18.62
C LYS A 2 65.52 8.74 -17.98
N ASN A 3 64.52 8.11 -17.36
CA ASN A 3 63.05 8.19 -17.41
C ASN A 3 62.49 7.43 -16.16
N ARG A 4 61.64 8.05 -15.33
CA ARG A 4 60.20 7.77 -15.14
C ARG A 4 59.71 6.36 -15.53
N LEU A 5 59.26 5.59 -14.55
CA LEU A 5 58.10 4.70 -14.68
C LEU A 5 57.27 4.79 -13.39
N ILE A 6 56.11 5.45 -13.51
CA ILE A 6 55.04 5.44 -12.52
C ILE A 6 54.17 4.24 -12.89
N ALA A 7 54.26 3.15 -12.11
CA ALA A 7 53.32 2.03 -12.22
C ALA A 7 52.08 2.38 -11.40
N GLY A 8 51.09 2.99 -12.07
CA GLY A 8 49.76 3.24 -11.52
C GLY A 8 49.01 1.92 -11.38
N VAL A 9 48.77 1.51 -10.13
CA VAL A 9 47.90 0.39 -9.79
C VAL A 9 46.46 0.91 -9.81
N PHE A 10 45.79 0.79 -10.96
CA PHE A 10 44.35 1.00 -11.09
C PHE A 10 43.62 -0.24 -10.57
N ILE A 11 43.25 -0.24 -9.28
CA ILE A 11 42.34 -1.24 -8.72
C ILE A 11 40.93 -0.86 -9.17
N LEU A 12 40.47 -1.53 -10.22
CA LEU A 12 39.08 -1.49 -10.67
C LEU A 12 38.24 -2.27 -9.64
N PHE A 13 37.68 -1.58 -8.65
CA PHE A 13 36.63 -2.13 -7.80
C PHE A 13 35.36 -2.31 -8.63
N LEU A 14 35.22 -3.47 -9.29
CA LEU A 14 33.93 -3.97 -9.77
C LEU A 14 33.09 -4.32 -8.53
N ALA A 15 32.38 -3.32 -7.99
CA ALA A 15 31.27 -3.57 -7.10
C ALA A 15 30.19 -4.29 -7.93
N VAL A 16 30.22 -5.62 -7.93
CA VAL A 16 29.08 -6.43 -8.33
C VAL A 16 28.03 -6.19 -7.26
N ILE A 17 27.21 -5.18 -7.48
CA ILE A 17 26.00 -4.95 -6.70
C ILE A 17 25.07 -6.10 -7.09
N TRP A 18 25.18 -7.22 -6.37
CA TRP A 18 24.10 -8.20 -6.34
C TRP A 18 22.91 -7.48 -5.71
N GLY A 19 22.11 -6.84 -6.56
CA GLY A 19 20.76 -6.47 -6.22
C GLY A 19 20.06 -7.77 -5.86
N THR A 20 19.91 -8.04 -4.56
CA THR A 20 18.96 -9.02 -4.08
C THR A 20 17.59 -8.49 -4.48
N ALA A 21 17.08 -8.94 -5.62
CA ALA A 21 15.68 -8.80 -5.93
C ALA A 21 14.95 -9.59 -4.84
N TYR A 22 14.51 -8.89 -3.79
CA TYR A 22 13.57 -9.45 -2.84
C TYR A 22 12.31 -9.76 -3.65
N ALA A 23 12.13 -11.04 -3.98
CA ALA A 23 10.85 -11.53 -4.41
C ALA A 23 9.89 -11.26 -3.25
N SER A 24 9.13 -10.16 -3.33
CA SER A 24 8.10 -9.87 -2.34
C SER A 24 7.13 -11.04 -2.39
N GLY A 25 7.12 -11.86 -1.34
CA GLY A 25 6.21 -13.00 -1.25
C GLY A 25 4.74 -12.57 -1.37
N PRO A 26 3.80 -13.53 -1.37
CA PRO A 26 2.39 -13.21 -1.29
C PRO A 26 2.11 -12.26 -0.11
N LEU A 27 1.56 -11.08 -0.39
CA LEU A 27 1.15 -10.14 0.65
C LEU A 27 -0.25 -10.54 1.13
N ASP A 28 -0.39 -10.66 2.44
CA ASP A 28 -1.67 -10.87 3.12
C ASP A 28 -2.09 -9.58 3.83
N PRO A 29 -3.15 -8.88 3.38
CA PRO A 29 -3.64 -7.69 4.06
C PRO A 29 -4.06 -7.91 5.51
N CYS A 30 -4.49 -9.12 5.89
CA CYS A 30 -4.87 -9.41 7.28
C CYS A 30 -3.67 -9.57 8.22
N GLY A 31 -2.48 -9.81 7.67
CA GLY A 31 -1.24 -9.82 8.44
C GLY A 31 -0.70 -8.41 8.76
N LEU A 32 -1.29 -7.35 8.19
CA LEU A 32 -0.79 -5.98 8.33
C LEU A 32 -1.24 -5.29 9.61
N LEU A 33 -2.35 -5.71 10.21
CA LEU A 33 -2.82 -5.23 11.51
C LEU A 33 -3.32 -6.41 12.34
N SER A 34 -2.96 -6.44 13.61
CA SER A 34 -3.58 -7.36 14.55
C SER A 34 -5.02 -6.92 14.86
N LYS A 35 -5.81 -7.86 15.36
CA LYS A 35 -7.16 -7.58 15.85
C LYS A 35 -7.13 -6.51 16.94
N GLU A 36 -6.23 -6.66 17.90
CA GLU A 36 -6.08 -5.81 19.08
C GLU A 36 -5.65 -4.37 18.70
N GLU A 37 -4.80 -4.23 17.67
CA GLU A 37 -4.45 -2.91 17.12
C GLU A 37 -5.68 -2.21 16.56
N VAL A 38 -6.54 -2.91 15.82
CA VAL A 38 -7.78 -2.35 15.29
C VAL A 38 -8.73 -1.98 16.44
N GLU A 39 -8.94 -2.87 17.41
CA GLU A 39 -9.78 -2.60 18.59
C GLU A 39 -9.31 -1.35 19.35
N THR A 40 -7.99 -1.18 19.52
CA THR A 40 -7.39 -0.01 20.14
C THR A 40 -7.64 1.26 19.32
N LEU A 41 -7.52 1.19 17.99
CA LEU A 41 -7.69 2.34 17.11
C LEU A 41 -9.14 2.82 17.01
N ILE A 42 -10.10 1.89 17.05
CA ILE A 42 -11.54 2.20 16.91
C ILE A 42 -12.27 2.32 18.25
N GLY A 43 -11.66 1.86 19.35
CA GLY A 43 -12.21 1.93 20.70
C GLY A 43 -13.34 0.95 21.01
N GLU A 44 -13.48 -0.12 20.22
CA GLU A 44 -14.50 -1.16 20.42
C GLU A 44 -14.03 -2.53 19.92
N PRO A 45 -14.58 -3.64 20.43
CA PRO A 45 -14.23 -4.99 19.98
C PRO A 45 -14.58 -5.23 18.52
N VAL A 46 -13.75 -6.00 17.82
CA VAL A 46 -14.00 -6.45 16.44
C VAL A 46 -14.10 -7.97 16.36
N LYS A 47 -14.72 -8.46 15.29
CA LYS A 47 -14.68 -9.88 14.91
C LYS A 47 -13.27 -10.25 14.44
N ASN A 48 -13.02 -11.54 14.25
CA ASN A 48 -11.77 -11.98 13.64
C ASN A 48 -11.60 -11.35 12.25
N PRO A 49 -10.37 -10.97 11.85
CA PRO A 49 -10.12 -10.41 10.53
C PRO A 49 -10.55 -11.38 9.44
N GLU A 50 -11.32 -10.90 8.48
CA GLU A 50 -11.80 -11.70 7.35
C GLU A 50 -11.01 -11.35 6.08
N PRO A 51 -10.19 -12.26 5.55
CA PRO A 51 -9.61 -12.06 4.24
C PRO A 51 -10.71 -12.14 3.18
N LYS A 52 -10.65 -11.24 2.20
CA LYS A 52 -11.46 -11.29 0.99
C LYS A 52 -10.53 -11.26 -0.21
N ASP A 53 -10.73 -12.22 -1.10
CA ASP A 53 -10.17 -12.15 -2.44
C ASP A 53 -11.28 -11.67 -3.38
N SER A 54 -11.03 -10.57 -4.09
CA SER A 54 -11.99 -10.04 -5.06
C SER A 54 -12.13 -10.94 -6.30
N SER A 55 -11.19 -11.87 -6.50
CA SER A 55 -11.01 -12.67 -7.73
C SER A 55 -10.94 -11.82 -9.00
N ASN A 56 -10.66 -10.52 -8.88
CA ASN A 56 -10.63 -9.63 -10.02
C ASN A 56 -9.27 -9.70 -10.74
N PRO A 57 -9.20 -9.32 -12.03
CA PRO A 57 -7.95 -9.38 -12.79
C PRO A 57 -6.83 -8.46 -12.27
N LEU A 58 -7.13 -7.54 -11.36
CA LEU A 58 -6.13 -6.67 -10.71
C LEU A 58 -5.41 -7.38 -9.55
N GLY A 59 -5.84 -8.60 -9.18
CA GLY A 59 -5.28 -9.32 -8.04
C GLY A 59 -5.56 -8.62 -6.71
N GLN A 60 -6.67 -7.88 -6.61
CA GLN A 60 -7.01 -7.11 -5.42
C GLN A 60 -7.35 -8.04 -4.25
N LYS A 61 -6.65 -7.83 -3.14
CA LYS A 61 -6.89 -8.52 -1.86
C LYS A 61 -7.34 -7.53 -0.81
N LEU A 62 -8.13 -8.00 0.15
CA LEU A 62 -8.67 -7.17 1.21
C LEU A 62 -8.65 -7.91 2.55
N CYS A 63 -8.54 -7.15 3.63
CA CYS A 63 -8.88 -7.62 4.97
C CYS A 63 -9.99 -6.76 5.55
N LEU A 64 -10.95 -7.41 6.20
CA LEU A 64 -12.10 -6.77 6.82
C LEU A 64 -12.12 -6.99 8.33
N TYR A 65 -12.26 -5.90 9.08
CA TYR A 65 -12.51 -5.90 10.52
C TYR A 65 -13.88 -5.29 10.77
N SER A 66 -14.82 -6.08 11.26
CA SER A 66 -16.17 -5.63 11.59
C SER A 66 -16.31 -5.46 13.10
N ALA A 67 -16.84 -4.34 13.56
CA ALA A 67 -17.19 -4.16 14.96
C ALA A 67 -18.23 -5.19 15.41
N VAL A 68 -18.16 -5.59 16.67
CA VAL A 68 -19.13 -6.53 17.26
C VAL A 68 -20.44 -5.82 17.61
N SER A 69 -20.33 -4.60 18.16
CA SER A 69 -21.45 -3.88 18.79
C SER A 69 -22.04 -2.76 17.92
N SER A 70 -21.43 -2.44 16.79
CA SER A 70 -21.83 -1.34 15.91
C SER A 70 -21.71 -1.73 14.43
N SER A 71 -22.14 -0.84 13.55
CA SER A 71 -21.96 -0.99 12.10
C SER A 71 -20.58 -0.53 11.61
N ARG A 72 -19.64 -0.25 12.52
CA ARG A 72 -18.30 0.20 12.15
C ARG A 72 -17.50 -0.92 11.49
N LEU A 73 -16.72 -0.53 10.48
CA LEU A 73 -15.97 -1.42 9.62
C LEU A 73 -14.64 -0.75 9.26
N VAL A 74 -13.56 -1.50 9.39
CA VAL A 74 -12.24 -1.13 8.87
C VAL A 74 -11.88 -2.11 7.76
N GLN A 75 -11.51 -1.59 6.60
CA GLN A 75 -11.06 -2.38 5.47
C GLN A 75 -9.69 -1.90 5.03
N ILE A 76 -8.78 -2.85 4.79
CA ILE A 76 -7.51 -2.61 4.11
C ILE A 76 -7.56 -3.37 2.79
N SER A 77 -7.55 -2.65 1.67
CA SER A 77 -7.48 -3.25 0.34
C SER A 77 -6.14 -2.91 -0.32
N ILE A 78 -5.55 -3.88 -1.00
CA ILE A 78 -4.26 -3.73 -1.68
C ILE A 78 -4.35 -4.31 -3.08
N ILE A 79 -3.89 -3.53 -4.05
CA ILE A 79 -3.58 -3.95 -5.41
C ILE A 79 -2.07 -3.82 -5.58
N ARG A 80 -1.40 -4.91 -5.95
CA ARG A 80 0.03 -4.90 -6.29
C ARG A 80 0.19 -5.17 -7.77
N THR A 81 1.04 -4.40 -8.45
CA THR A 81 1.36 -4.66 -9.86
C THR A 81 1.80 -6.12 -10.07
N ALA A 82 2.54 -6.70 -9.12
CA ALA A 82 3.00 -8.09 -9.20
C ALA A 82 1.88 -9.16 -9.18
N ASP A 83 0.74 -8.86 -8.57
CA ASP A 83 -0.39 -9.80 -8.40
C ASP A 83 -1.43 -9.72 -9.53
N MET A 84 -1.32 -8.72 -10.41
CA MET A 84 -2.23 -8.56 -11.54
C MET A 84 -2.10 -9.74 -12.52
N ALA A 85 -3.22 -10.12 -13.15
CA ALA A 85 -3.23 -11.14 -14.18
C ALA A 85 -2.26 -10.79 -15.33
N PRO A 86 -1.57 -11.77 -15.94
CA PRO A 86 -0.58 -11.49 -16.99
C PRO A 86 -1.11 -10.63 -18.15
N GLY A 87 -2.35 -10.87 -18.60
CA GLY A 87 -2.97 -10.06 -19.66
C GLY A 87 -3.17 -8.60 -19.25
N VAL A 88 -3.62 -8.36 -18.01
CA VAL A 88 -3.80 -7.01 -17.46
C VAL A 88 -2.48 -6.24 -17.46
N ARG A 89 -1.40 -6.86 -16.96
CA ARG A 89 -0.06 -6.27 -16.99
C ARG A 89 0.46 -6.06 -18.41
N GLY A 90 0.23 -7.03 -19.30
CA GLY A 90 0.61 -6.96 -20.71
C GLY A 90 -0.05 -5.80 -21.46
N HIS A 91 -1.20 -5.33 -21.00
CA HIS A 91 -1.86 -4.12 -21.50
C HIS A 91 -1.43 -2.83 -20.79
N GLY A 92 -0.32 -2.86 -20.04
CA GLY A 92 0.25 -1.70 -19.37
C GLY A 92 -0.56 -1.21 -18.16
N GLN A 93 -1.33 -2.09 -17.51
CA GLN A 93 -1.89 -1.80 -16.20
C GLN A 93 -0.85 -2.01 -15.10
N SER A 94 -0.89 -1.12 -14.11
CA SER A 94 -0.04 -1.14 -12.92
C SER A 94 -0.81 -0.54 -11.75
N ALA A 95 -0.41 -0.84 -10.52
CA ALA A 95 -1.06 -0.26 -9.36
C ALA A 95 -1.01 1.30 -9.35
N PRO A 96 0.10 1.96 -9.73
CA PRO A 96 0.12 3.41 -9.95
C PRO A 96 -0.93 3.90 -10.95
N LYS A 97 -1.12 3.19 -12.06
CA LYS A 97 -2.12 3.55 -13.07
C LYS A 97 -3.54 3.42 -12.52
N VAL A 98 -3.83 2.34 -11.81
CA VAL A 98 -5.13 2.14 -11.16
C VAL A 98 -5.40 3.22 -10.11
N TYR A 99 -4.40 3.57 -9.29
CA TYR A 99 -4.50 4.67 -8.33
C TYR A 99 -4.80 6.00 -9.02
N ASN A 100 -4.01 6.39 -10.03
CA ASN A 100 -4.16 7.68 -10.71
C ASN A 100 -5.52 7.80 -11.39
N THR A 101 -5.94 6.78 -12.14
CA THR A 101 -7.26 6.76 -12.76
C THR A 101 -8.38 6.78 -11.72
N THR A 102 -8.22 6.08 -10.59
CA THR A 102 -9.22 6.17 -9.50
C THR A 102 -9.27 7.59 -8.94
N LYS A 103 -8.12 8.19 -8.62
CA LYS A 103 -8.01 9.55 -8.07
C LYS A 103 -8.63 10.60 -8.99
N GLU A 104 -8.45 10.49 -10.30
CA GLU A 104 -9.06 11.37 -11.31
C GLU A 104 -10.60 11.26 -11.35
N MET A 105 -11.15 10.10 -10.99
CA MET A 105 -12.59 9.83 -10.96
C MET A 105 -13.25 10.15 -9.61
N LEU A 106 -12.48 10.43 -8.56
CA LEU A 106 -13.02 10.76 -7.24
C LEU A 106 -13.55 12.19 -7.22
N ASP A 107 -14.80 12.34 -6.79
CA ASP A 107 -15.43 13.63 -6.54
C ASP A 107 -16.37 13.51 -5.32
N PRO A 108 -16.13 14.24 -4.21
CA PRO A 108 -14.97 15.10 -3.98
C PRO A 108 -13.68 14.29 -3.74
N VAL A 109 -12.54 14.94 -3.99
CA VAL A 109 -11.21 14.42 -3.67
C VAL A 109 -10.38 15.46 -2.91
N GLU A 110 -9.81 15.06 -1.78
CA GLU A 110 -8.91 15.88 -0.97
C GLU A 110 -7.51 15.26 -1.02
N HIS A 111 -6.47 16.02 -1.40
CA HIS A 111 -5.10 15.52 -1.35
C HIS A 111 -4.63 15.41 0.11
N VAL A 112 -3.92 14.32 0.44
CA VAL A 112 -3.49 14.01 1.80
C VAL A 112 -1.96 13.90 1.84
N PRO A 113 -1.22 14.95 2.23
CA PRO A 113 0.23 14.94 2.19
C PRO A 113 0.85 14.05 3.28
N GLY A 114 2.08 13.61 3.02
CA GLY A 114 2.94 12.89 3.97
C GLY A 114 2.60 11.42 4.17
N ILE A 115 1.83 10.81 3.26
CA ILE A 115 1.44 9.40 3.31
C ILE A 115 1.75 8.76 1.95
N GLY A 116 2.58 7.72 1.95
CA GLY A 116 3.03 7.07 0.72
C GLY A 116 3.78 8.03 -0.22
N ASP A 117 3.79 7.68 -1.49
CA ASP A 117 4.32 8.53 -2.57
C ASP A 117 3.27 9.56 -3.01
N ASP A 118 1.98 9.20 -2.92
CA ASP A 118 0.82 10.09 -3.08
C ASP A 118 -0.35 9.52 -2.28
N ALA A 119 -1.23 10.39 -1.79
CA ALA A 119 -2.46 9.97 -1.14
C ALA A 119 -3.59 11.00 -1.34
N CYS A 120 -4.81 10.49 -1.35
CA CYS A 120 -6.02 11.30 -1.37
C CYS A 120 -7.15 10.67 -0.57
N TRP A 121 -8.02 11.52 -0.05
CA TRP A 121 -9.25 11.17 0.64
C TRP A 121 -10.43 11.39 -0.29
N GLY A 122 -11.25 10.36 -0.47
CA GLY A 122 -12.42 10.42 -1.33
C GLY A 122 -13.38 9.30 -1.00
N THR A 123 -14.34 9.04 -1.89
CA THR A 123 -15.30 7.95 -1.75
C THR A 123 -14.60 6.63 -1.41
N LEU A 124 -15.12 5.93 -0.40
CA LEU A 124 -14.56 4.72 0.24
C LEU A 124 -13.39 4.94 1.22
N GLY A 125 -12.65 6.06 1.21
CA GLY A 125 -11.67 6.34 2.28
C GLY A 125 -10.36 6.97 1.81
N LEU A 126 -9.26 6.50 2.41
CA LEU A 126 -7.91 6.99 2.16
C LEU A 126 -7.24 6.10 1.11
N HIS A 127 -7.05 6.66 -0.08
CA HIS A 127 -6.36 6.07 -1.21
C HIS A 127 -4.88 6.44 -1.14
N ILE A 128 -3.98 5.47 -1.22
CA ILE A 128 -2.54 5.66 -1.05
C ILE A 128 -1.81 4.93 -2.17
N LEU A 129 -0.91 5.65 -2.84
CA LEU A 129 0.11 5.09 -3.71
C LEU A 129 1.41 4.90 -2.91
N LYS A 130 2.02 3.72 -2.98
CA LYS A 130 3.37 3.45 -2.44
C LYS A 130 4.09 2.47 -3.36
N GLY A 131 5.07 2.94 -4.12
CA GLY A 131 5.76 2.17 -5.14
C GLY A 131 4.78 1.52 -6.12
N ASP A 132 4.89 0.20 -6.28
CA ASP A 132 4.01 -0.61 -7.14
C ASP A 132 2.75 -1.13 -6.42
N MET A 133 2.29 -0.41 -5.40
CA MET A 133 1.12 -0.77 -4.60
C MET A 133 0.13 0.38 -4.51
N TYR A 134 -1.15 0.04 -4.68
CA TYR A 134 -2.28 0.90 -4.41
C TYR A 134 -3.04 0.33 -3.21
N ILE A 135 -3.08 1.11 -2.14
CA ILE A 135 -3.71 0.77 -0.87
C ILE A 135 -4.95 1.65 -0.67
N LEU A 136 -6.05 1.05 -0.25
CA LEU A 136 -7.26 1.75 0.18
C LEU A 136 -7.57 1.36 1.63
N ILE A 137 -7.65 2.37 2.50
CA ILE A 137 -8.09 2.23 3.89
C ILE A 137 -9.48 2.84 4.03
N SER A 138 -10.48 2.00 4.29
CA SER A 138 -11.87 2.41 4.52
C SER A 138 -12.21 2.27 5.99
N VAL A 139 -12.78 3.31 6.61
CA VAL A 139 -13.15 3.29 8.04
C VAL A 139 -14.55 3.86 8.33
N GLY A 140 -15.33 4.15 7.28
CA GLY A 140 -16.70 4.67 7.39
C GLY A 140 -16.95 5.90 6.50
N ASN A 141 -17.91 6.72 6.91
CA ASN A 141 -18.37 7.89 6.16
C ASN A 141 -17.25 8.92 5.93
N THR A 142 -16.95 9.20 4.67
CA THR A 142 -15.84 10.06 4.25
C THR A 142 -16.11 11.55 4.42
N SER A 143 -17.37 11.95 4.66
CA SER A 143 -17.72 13.33 5.06
C SER A 143 -17.30 13.67 6.50
N LYS A 144 -16.89 12.68 7.30
CA LYS A 144 -16.49 12.87 8.70
C LYS A 144 -14.98 12.96 8.82
N ARG A 145 -14.48 14.10 9.33
CA ARG A 145 -13.04 14.34 9.47
C ARG A 145 -12.38 13.35 10.44
N GLU A 146 -13.07 12.90 11.48
CA GLU A 146 -12.52 11.89 12.40
C GLU A 146 -12.15 10.57 11.69
N ASN A 147 -12.84 10.23 10.59
CA ASN A 147 -12.55 9.04 9.81
C ASN A 147 -11.30 9.21 8.95
N LEU A 148 -11.02 10.40 8.43
CA LEU A 148 -9.72 10.67 7.78
C LEU A 148 -8.58 10.50 8.78
N GLU A 149 -8.70 11.09 9.98
CA GLU A 149 -7.65 10.97 11.01
C GLU A 149 -7.44 9.53 11.46
N LEU A 150 -8.51 8.74 11.59
CA LEU A 150 -8.41 7.31 11.87
C LEU A 150 -7.69 6.56 10.74
N ALA A 151 -8.05 6.81 9.48
CA ALA A 151 -7.39 6.20 8.33
C ALA A 151 -5.92 6.58 8.23
N ARG A 152 -5.55 7.83 8.56
CA ARG A 152 -4.14 8.28 8.64
C ARG A 152 -3.36 7.52 9.72
N ARG A 153 -3.94 7.31 10.90
CA ARG A 153 -3.31 6.50 11.97
C ARG A 153 -3.11 5.05 11.54
N ILE A 154 -4.11 4.45 10.90
CA ILE A 154 -4.00 3.10 10.33
C ILE A 154 -2.88 3.05 9.27
N ALA A 155 -2.82 4.03 8.37
CA ALA A 155 -1.75 4.10 7.37
C ALA A 155 -0.35 4.15 8.03
N GLY A 156 -0.21 4.87 9.15
CA GLY A 156 1.04 4.92 9.91
C GLY A 156 1.51 3.58 10.46
N LEU A 157 0.60 2.62 10.70
CA LEU A 157 0.95 1.26 11.10
C LEU A 157 1.13 0.32 9.90
N VAL A 158 0.29 0.48 8.88
CA VAL A 158 0.26 -0.39 7.70
C VAL A 158 1.48 -0.16 6.81
N LEU A 159 1.78 1.09 6.44
CA LEU A 159 2.80 1.38 5.44
C LEU A 159 4.21 0.90 5.82
N PRO A 160 4.68 0.97 7.09
CA PRO A 160 5.98 0.41 7.47
C PRO A 160 6.10 -1.11 7.35
N ARG A 161 4.97 -1.83 7.21
CA ARG A 161 4.90 -3.29 7.11
C ARG A 161 4.78 -3.79 5.66
N LEU A 162 4.82 -2.87 4.69
CA LEU A 162 4.71 -3.10 3.25
C LEU A 162 6.06 -2.97 2.54
#